data_AF-A0A0D2LXY8-F1
#
_entry.id   AF-A0A0D2LXY8-F1
#
_cell.length_a   1.000
_cell.length_b   1.000
_cell.length_c   1.000
_cell.angle_alpha   90.00
_cell.angle_beta   90.00
_cell.angle_gamma   90.00
#
_symmetry.space_group_name_H-M   'P 1'
#
loop_
_entity.id
_entity.type
_entity.pdbx_description
1 polymer ?
#
loop_
_entity_poly.entity_id
_entity_poly.type
_entity_poly.pdbx_seq_one_letter_code
_entity_poly.pdbx_strand_id
1 'polypeptide(L)'
;MAAEAIVEASEGGKKMCGEGALRNYLDKWDRKYWATYKVLDILQKVFYRSNPAREAFVELCDDGYVQKMTFDSYLYKTVVPGNPLDDVKLLVRTVTSIVRANALRSKDSNSVDVSFGSKANEERVAAA
;
A
#
# COMPACT_ATOMS: atom_id res chain seq x y z
N MET A 1 -23.51 -2.61 -1.05
CA MET A 1 -22.60 -3.51 -1.83
C MET A 1 -23.17 -3.72 -3.22
N ALA A 2 -22.38 -4.19 -4.20
CA ALA A 2 -22.84 -4.33 -5.60
C ALA A 2 -24.13 -5.14 -5.74
N ALA A 3 -24.25 -6.26 -5.01
CA ALA A 3 -25.45 -7.09 -5.01
C ALA A 3 -26.69 -6.34 -4.51
N GLU A 4 -26.58 -5.56 -3.44
CA GLU A 4 -27.68 -4.74 -2.92
C GLU A 4 -28.14 -3.69 -3.94
N ALA A 5 -27.20 -3.07 -4.65
CA ALA A 5 -27.53 -2.10 -5.70
C ALA A 5 -28.25 -2.75 -6.88
N ILE A 6 -27.91 -4.00 -7.23
CA ILE A 6 -28.61 -4.79 -8.24
C ILE A 6 -30.03 -5.15 -7.76
N VAL A 7 -30.19 -5.57 -6.50
CA VAL A 7 -31.50 -5.87 -5.92
C VAL A 7 -32.39 -4.63 -5.89
N GLU A 8 -31.86 -3.48 -5.48
CA GLU A 8 -32.54 -2.18 -5.49
C GLU A 8 -32.94 -1.79 -6.92
N ALA A 9 -32.00 -1.82 -7.86
CA ALA A 9 -32.25 -1.43 -9.24
C ALA A 9 -33.15 -2.39 -10.02
N SER A 10 -33.23 -3.66 -9.63
CA SER A 10 -34.15 -4.64 -10.22
C SER A 10 -35.52 -4.66 -9.54
N GLU A 11 -35.74 -3.87 -8.49
CA GLU A 11 -36.94 -3.89 -7.65
C GLU A 11 -37.25 -5.31 -7.11
N GLY A 12 -36.19 -6.01 -6.69
CA GLY A 12 -36.30 -7.41 -6.26
C GLY A 12 -36.57 -8.39 -7.41
N GLY A 13 -36.06 -8.10 -8.62
CA GLY A 13 -36.21 -8.95 -9.81
C GLY A 13 -37.43 -8.66 -10.68
N LYS A 14 -38.23 -7.62 -10.38
CA LYS A 14 -39.39 -7.22 -11.20
C LYS A 14 -39.01 -6.57 -12.52
N LYS A 15 -37.80 -6.00 -12.62
CA LYS A 15 -37.27 -5.42 -13.86
C LYS A 15 -35.80 -5.76 -14.07
N MET A 16 -35.39 -5.78 -15.34
CA MET A 16 -33.98 -5.90 -15.70
C MET A 16 -33.23 -4.61 -15.39
N CYS A 17 -32.11 -4.73 -14.68
CA CYS A 17 -31.19 -3.62 -14.42
C CYS A 17 -30.26 -3.41 -15.62
N GLY A 18 -30.28 -2.20 -16.18
CA GLY A 18 -29.37 -1.78 -17.25
C GLY A 18 -28.10 -1.09 -16.73
N GLU A 19 -27.28 -0.59 -17.65
CA GLU A 19 -26.00 0.08 -17.35
C GLU A 19 -26.13 1.24 -16.34
N GLY A 20 -27.24 1.98 -16.36
CA GLY A 20 -27.49 3.08 -15.42
C GLY A 20 -27.45 2.66 -13.94
N ALA A 21 -27.87 1.44 -13.63
CA ALA A 21 -27.79 0.89 -12.27
C ALA A 21 -26.35 0.71 -11.81
N LEU A 22 -25.47 0.25 -12.72
CA LEU A 22 -24.05 0.09 -12.44
C LEU A 22 -23.38 1.45 -12.20
N ARG A 23 -23.70 2.46 -13.01
CA ARG A 23 -23.17 3.82 -12.85
C ARG A 23 -23.55 4.44 -11.50
N ASN A 24 -24.80 4.26 -11.06
CA ASN A 24 -25.24 4.74 -9.75
C ASN A 24 -24.52 4.02 -8.59
N TYR A 25 -24.29 2.72 -8.73
CA TYR A 25 -23.50 1.97 -7.76
C TYR A 25 -22.04 2.46 -7.71
N LEU A 26 -21.41 2.65 -8.88
CA LEU A 26 -20.03 3.11 -8.99
C LEU A 26 -19.85 4.50 -8.37
N ASP A 27 -20.77 5.46 -8.60
CA ASP A 27 -20.69 6.78 -7.94
C ASP A 27 -20.75 6.68 -6.41
N LYS A 28 -21.67 5.88 -5.86
CA LYS A 28 -21.75 5.63 -4.40
C LYS A 28 -20.47 4.96 -3.88
N TRP A 29 -19.92 4.02 -4.63
CA TRP A 29 -18.71 3.27 -4.27
C TRP A 29 -17.47 4.17 -4.30
N ASP A 30 -17.27 4.93 -5.39
CA ASP A 30 -16.16 5.85 -5.56
C ASP A 30 -16.17 6.89 -4.45
N ARG A 31 -17.31 7.55 -4.20
CA ARG A 31 -17.43 8.53 -3.09
C ARG A 31 -17.02 7.94 -1.74
N LYS A 32 -17.34 6.66 -1.50
CA LYS A 32 -17.04 5.99 -0.23
C LYS A 32 -15.58 5.54 -0.11
N TYR A 33 -14.97 5.04 -1.19
CA TYR A 33 -13.69 4.34 -1.12
C TYR A 33 -12.54 5.01 -1.88
N TRP A 34 -12.79 6.10 -2.63
CA TRP A 34 -11.77 6.74 -3.47
C TRP A 34 -10.52 7.10 -2.65
N ALA A 35 -10.69 7.65 -1.45
CA ALA A 35 -9.59 8.08 -0.60
C ALA A 35 -8.69 6.89 -0.22
N THR A 36 -9.30 5.77 0.18
CA THR A 36 -8.57 4.53 0.51
C THR A 36 -7.71 4.08 -0.68
N TYR A 37 -8.28 4.01 -1.87
CA TYR A 37 -7.55 3.57 -3.06
C TYR A 37 -6.49 4.58 -3.52
N LYS A 38 -6.72 5.88 -3.34
CA LYS A 38 -5.70 6.91 -3.61
C LYS A 38 -4.51 6.79 -2.69
N VAL A 39 -4.72 6.53 -1.40
CA VAL A 39 -3.61 6.29 -0.46
C VAL A 39 -2.80 5.07 -0.89
N LEU A 40 -3.45 3.94 -1.21
CA LEU A 40 -2.77 2.74 -1.67
C LEU A 40 -1.97 2.97 -2.97
N ASP A 41 -2.52 3.71 -3.93
CA ASP A 41 -1.83 4.06 -5.17
C ASP A 41 -0.59 4.94 -4.92
N ILE A 42 -0.67 5.89 -3.98
CA ILE A 42 0.49 6.70 -3.56
C ILE A 42 1.55 5.84 -2.89
N LEU A 43 1.17 4.97 -1.94
CA LEU A 43 2.09 4.06 -1.28
C LEU A 43 2.79 3.17 -2.31
N GLN A 44 2.05 2.63 -3.28
CA GLN A 44 2.61 1.85 -4.38
C GLN A 44 3.61 2.67 -5.20
N LYS A 45 3.23 3.87 -5.62
CA LYS A 45 4.09 4.76 -6.41
C LYS A 45 5.33 5.22 -5.66
N VAL A 46 5.30 5.40 -4.35
CA VAL A 46 6.47 5.85 -3.59
C VAL A 46 7.39 4.68 -3.29
N PHE A 47 6.85 3.64 -2.67
CA PHE A 47 7.67 2.61 -2.04
C PHE A 47 8.11 1.49 -2.97
N TYR A 48 7.41 1.24 -4.07
CA TYR A 48 7.74 0.11 -4.95
C TYR A 48 8.68 0.46 -6.12
N ARG A 49 9.19 1.70 -6.18
CA ARG A 49 10.05 2.18 -7.27
C ARG A 49 11.51 1.73 -7.19
N SER A 50 12.02 1.41 -6.00
CA SER A 50 13.43 1.02 -5.81
C SER A 50 13.62 0.21 -4.53
N ASN A 51 14.71 -0.55 -4.42
CA ASN A 51 15.01 -1.33 -3.20
C ASN A 51 15.09 -0.47 -1.93
N PRO A 52 15.75 0.72 -1.93
CA PRO A 52 15.78 1.58 -0.73
C PRO A 52 14.40 2.08 -0.31
N ALA A 53 13.52 2.35 -1.28
CA ALA A 53 12.16 2.75 -0.97
C ALA A 53 11.36 1.57 -0.36
N ARG A 54 11.58 0.35 -0.83
CA ARG A 54 10.96 -0.85 -0.24
C ARG A 54 11.46 -1.11 1.18
N GLU A 55 12.74 -0.90 1.45
CA GLU A 55 13.31 -1.02 2.80
C GLU A 55 12.76 0.04 3.74
N ALA A 56 12.66 1.29 3.29
CA ALA A 56 12.01 2.37 4.06
C ALA A 56 10.52 2.08 4.35
N PHE A 57 9.84 1.34 3.46
CA PHE A 57 8.48 0.87 3.72
C PHE A 57 8.42 -0.21 4.80
N VAL A 58 9.39 -1.13 4.83
CA VAL A 58 9.47 -2.14 5.92
C VAL A 58 9.71 -1.45 7.26
N GLU A 59 10.60 -0.46 7.31
CA GLU A 59 10.82 0.35 8.53
C GLU A 59 9.54 1.08 8.96
N LEU A 60 8.76 1.60 8.01
CA LEU A 60 7.46 2.24 8.29
C LEU A 60 6.46 1.25 8.91
N CYS A 61 6.42 0.01 8.43
CA CYS A 61 5.52 -1.02 8.93
C CYS A 61 5.83 -1.48 10.36
N ASP A 62 7.03 -1.22 10.88
CA ASP A 62 7.40 -1.51 12.27
C ASP A 62 6.80 -0.50 13.26
N ASP A 63 6.32 0.65 12.79
CA ASP A 63 5.71 1.67 13.64
C ASP A 63 4.32 1.23 14.16
N GLY A 64 4.15 1.22 15.49
CA GLY A 64 2.90 0.78 16.12
C GLY A 64 1.66 1.62 15.77
N TYR A 65 1.82 2.90 15.42
CA TYR A 65 0.72 3.72 14.90
C TYR A 65 0.30 3.24 13.51
N VAL A 66 1.27 2.93 12.64
CA VAL A 66 1.01 2.38 11.29
C VAL A 66 0.30 1.05 11.38
N GLN A 67 0.75 0.17 12.27
CA GLN A 67 0.11 -1.13 12.49
C GLN A 67 -1.34 -0.95 12.95
N LYS A 68 -1.57 -0.09 13.94
CA LYS A 68 -2.92 0.22 14.43
C LYS A 68 -3.82 0.77 13.31
N MET A 69 -3.37 1.79 12.58
CA MET A 69 -4.10 2.36 11.44
C MET A 69 -4.38 1.33 10.36
N THR A 70 -3.43 0.44 10.10
CA THR A 70 -3.59 -0.64 9.12
C THR A 70 -4.68 -1.62 9.57
N PHE A 71 -4.62 -2.11 10.82
CA PHE A 71 -5.62 -3.03 11.35
C PHE A 71 -7.01 -2.40 11.47
N ASP A 72 -7.09 -1.15 11.96
CA ASP A 72 -8.32 -0.39 12.09
C ASP A 72 -8.96 -0.14 10.71
N SER A 73 -8.16 0.06 9.66
CA SER A 73 -8.65 0.27 8.29
C SER A 73 -8.91 -1.04 7.53
N TYR A 74 -8.25 -2.15 7.88
CA TYR A 74 -8.28 -3.41 7.12
C TYR A 74 -9.67 -4.05 7.08
N LEU A 75 -10.34 -4.16 8.24
CA LEU A 75 -11.65 -4.80 8.35
C LEU A 75 -12.78 -3.96 7.76
N TYR A 76 -12.73 -2.64 7.95
CA TYR A 76 -13.83 -1.75 7.57
C TYR A 76 -13.66 -1.15 6.17
N LYS A 77 -12.50 -1.36 5.51
CA LYS A 77 -12.15 -0.86 4.16
C LYS A 77 -12.31 0.65 3.97
N THR A 78 -12.44 1.38 5.05
CA THR A 78 -12.50 2.84 5.10
C THR A 78 -11.27 3.33 5.83
N VAL A 79 -10.67 4.41 5.33
CA VAL A 79 -9.64 5.11 6.10
C VAL A 79 -10.30 5.59 7.39
N VAL A 80 -9.91 5.02 8.52
CA VAL A 80 -10.34 5.53 9.83
C VAL A 80 -9.80 6.95 9.94
N PRO A 81 -10.60 7.94 10.36
CA PRO A 81 -10.10 9.30 10.55
C PRO A 81 -8.96 9.24 11.57
N GLY A 82 -7.74 9.36 11.05
CA GLY A 82 -6.52 9.44 11.85
C GLY A 82 -6.48 10.72 12.65
N ASN A 83 -5.60 10.76 13.65
CA ASN A 83 -5.27 12.02 14.30
C ASN A 83 -4.32 12.79 13.36
N PRO A 84 -4.70 13.99 12.88
CA PRO A 84 -3.88 14.74 11.92
C PRO A 84 -2.45 15.00 12.38
N LEU A 85 -2.22 15.07 13.70
CA LEU A 85 -0.88 15.25 14.27
C LEU A 85 -0.03 13.98 14.13
N ASP A 86 -0.63 12.81 14.30
CA ASP A 86 0.06 11.52 14.17
C ASP A 86 0.37 11.22 12.69
N ASP A 87 -0.52 11.62 11.77
CA ASP A 87 -0.31 11.51 10.33
C ASP A 87 0.85 12.40 9.84
N VAL A 88 0.95 13.63 10.34
CA VAL A 88 2.09 14.53 10.04
C VAL A 88 3.38 13.97 10.61
N LYS A 89 3.36 13.45 11.85
CA LYS A 89 4.53 12.83 12.48
C LYS A 89 5.02 11.62 11.70
N LEU A 90 4.09 10.79 11.20
CA LEU A 90 4.39 9.65 10.37
C LEU A 90 5.04 10.05 9.04
N LEU A 91 4.48 11.08 8.38
CA LEU A 91 5.00 11.59 7.12
C LEU A 91 6.43 12.14 7.27
N VAL A 92 6.70 12.88 8.36
CA VAL A 92 8.06 13.38 8.67
C VAL A 92 9.04 12.23 8.93
N ARG A 93 8.65 11.19 9.69
CA ARG A 93 9.51 10.02 9.93
C ARG A 93 9.83 9.28 8.64
N THR A 94 8.82 9.10 7.78
CA THR A 94 8.95 8.47 6.45
C THR A 94 9.88 9.23 5.52
N VAL A 95 9.72 10.55 5.43
CA VAL A 95 10.61 11.39 4.61
C VAL A 95 12.03 11.32 5.15
N THR A 96 12.18 11.31 6.47
CA THR A 96 13.49 11.22 7.14
C THR A 96 14.17 9.88 6.89
N SER A 97 13.45 8.76 6.96
CA SER A 97 14.01 7.43 6.66
C SER A 97 14.44 7.31 5.20
N ILE A 98 13.63 7.79 4.25
CA ILE A 98 13.97 7.81 2.82
C ILE A 98 15.21 8.69 2.56
N VAL A 99 15.28 9.89 3.14
CA VAL A 99 16.45 10.78 3.00
C VAL A 99 17.70 10.12 3.60
N ARG A 100 17.58 9.49 4.77
CA ARG A 100 18.68 8.76 5.42
C ARG A 100 19.16 7.59 4.56
N ALA A 101 18.25 6.75 4.06
CA ALA A 101 18.58 5.61 3.20
C ALA A 101 19.29 6.06 1.91
N ASN A 102 18.84 7.17 1.31
CA ASN A 102 19.50 7.76 0.15
C ASN A 102 20.89 8.36 0.48
N ALA A 103 21.05 8.99 1.64
CA ALA A 103 22.33 9.56 2.08
C ALA A 103 23.37 8.49 2.43
N LEU A 104 22.97 7.40 3.09
CA LEU A 104 23.84 6.25 3.35
C LEU A 104 24.30 5.60 2.04
N ARG A 105 23.39 5.42 1.07
CA ARG A 105 23.77 4.91 -0.27
C ARG A 105 24.76 5.81 -1.02
N SER A 106 24.71 7.12 -0.82
CA SER A 106 25.68 8.06 -1.41
C SER A 106 27.08 7.91 -0.79
N LYS A 107 27.14 7.70 0.54
CA LYS A 107 28.40 7.46 1.27
C LYS A 107 29.02 6.09 0.99
N ASP A 108 28.20 5.07 0.80
CA ASP A 108 28.65 3.69 0.53
C ASP A 108 28.88 3.41 -0.98
N SER A 109 28.97 4.46 -1.80
CA SER A 109 29.27 4.34 -3.24
C SER A 109 30.65 3.76 -3.57
N ASN A 110 31.49 3.49 -2.56
CA ASN A 110 32.66 2.62 -2.68
C ASN A 110 32.35 1.20 -2.16
N SER A 111 31.76 0.40 -3.04
CA SER A 111 31.75 -1.06 -3.11
C SER A 111 31.27 -1.88 -1.90
N VAL A 112 30.02 -2.36 -1.98
CA VAL A 112 29.71 -3.76 -1.63
C VAL A 112 28.79 -4.32 -2.72
N ASP A 113 29.34 -5.16 -3.59
CA ASP A 113 28.57 -5.98 -4.54
C ASP A 113 28.03 -7.20 -3.78
N VAL A 114 26.75 -7.16 -3.40
CA VAL A 114 26.11 -8.30 -2.73
C VAL A 114 25.59 -9.26 -3.81
N SER A 115 26.46 -10.19 -4.21
CA SER A 115 26.10 -11.32 -5.06
C SER A 115 25.28 -12.34 -4.25
N PHE A 116 23.95 -12.28 -4.38
CA PHE A 116 23.07 -13.36 -3.91
C PHE A 116 23.20 -14.55 -4.86
N GLY A 117 23.83 -15.62 -4.38
CA GLY A 117 24.08 -16.83 -5.17
C GLY A 117 25.37 -16.71 -5.99
N SER A 118 26.51 -16.68 -5.31
CA SER A 118 27.79 -16.91 -5.99
C SER A 118 27.81 -18.36 -6.51
N LYS A 119 28.20 -18.54 -7.78
CA LYS A 119 28.48 -19.86 -8.39
C LYS A 119 29.33 -20.78 -7.50
N ALA A 120 30.21 -20.20 -6.68
CA ALA A 120 31.03 -20.96 -5.74
C ALA A 120 30.21 -21.72 -4.69
N ASN A 121 29.02 -21.22 -4.32
CA ASN A 121 28.13 -21.88 -3.37
C ASN A 121 27.28 -22.96 -4.05
N GLU A 122 26.89 -22.76 -5.31
CA GLU A 122 26.24 -23.80 -6.13
C GLU A 122 27.20 -24.97 -6.40
N GLU A 123 28.47 -24.70 -6.69
CA GLU A 123 29.49 -25.73 -6.92
C GLU A 123 29.85 -26.50 -5.63
N ARG A 124 29.87 -25.85 -4.46
CA ARG A 124 30.08 -26.54 -3.17
C ARG A 124 28.91 -27.44 -2.77
N VAL A 125 27.69 -27.09 -3.14
CA VAL A 125 26.49 -27.92 -2.88
C VAL A 125 26.39 -29.06 -3.90
N ALA A 126 26.82 -28.85 -5.15
CA ALA A 126 26.86 -29.91 -6.16
C ALA A 126 27.96 -30.96 -5.94
N ALA A 127 28.99 -30.63 -5.15
CA ALA A 127 30.10 -31.52 -4.82
C ALA A 127 29.95 -32.26 -3.46
N ALA A 128 28.83 -32.09 -2.77
CA ALA A 128 28.47 -32.78 -1.52
C ALA A 128 27.41 -33.86 -1.78
#